data_AF-A0A0F9DM01-F1
#
_entry.id   AF-A0A0F9DM01-F1
#
_cell.length_a   1.000
_cell.length_b   1.000
_cell.length_c   1.000
_cell.angle_alpha   90.00
_cell.angle_beta   90.00
_cell.angle_gamma   90.00
#
_symmetry.space_group_name_H-M   'P 1'
#
loop_
_entity.id
_entity.type
_entity.pdbx_description
1 polymer ?
#
loop_
_entity_poly.entity_id
_entity_poly.type
_entity_poly.pdbx_seq_one_letter_code
_entity_poly.pdbx_strand_id
1 'polypeptide(L)'
;MDGQKKETIGQTKALLHWASNLCMEDIPDPVLRKAVLLIGDELGAMVASRNEPEVKSIQNQFFQHSTVSEATVFRGGREKTDRYSAAPANAAAANWCELDGGYRKTACHAGLYALPALLAEAESEGIIFGEVLKSLIVSYEVVTRLARSWQAPSMTLHPHAIFASVGAAIAVAAVRHLDLKRFSNAVTAAATLITVGPYDHAVKGALIENMWVASAVWNGMRSVDWAQCEIGGLESTLYDVYSTTLGFETRPEQFTTGLGENWAICDGYHKLFACCQYAHSTVEAALMALAEMPPDKGVMDIKYIVVETHELGLTLNNYNPETTLAARFSIPHIVAATFCFGHAEIEAFSSATLTMPEITRVRNAVKLRKFYPEQPMPYDRPARVTIEFYDGSRSVKQCLSAKGGPDRPFSEADILEKISRLTEDVYPCMASMVSNFLTIDEKYIDTP
;
A
#
# COMPACT_ATOMS: atom_id res chain seq x y z
N MET A 1 -30.74 18.63 9.47
CA MET A 1 -29.47 17.95 9.15
C MET A 1 -28.48 18.41 10.18
N ASP A 2 -27.80 17.50 10.87
CA ASP A 2 -26.76 17.82 11.84
C ASP A 2 -25.71 18.76 11.20
N GLY A 3 -25.18 19.72 11.97
CA GLY A 3 -24.25 20.74 11.49
C GLY A 3 -22.99 20.13 10.87
N GLN A 4 -22.44 19.09 11.52
CA GLN A 4 -21.27 18.35 11.04
C GLN A 4 -21.54 17.61 9.72
N LYS A 5 -22.74 17.01 9.57
CA LYS A 5 -23.15 16.34 8.32
C LYS A 5 -23.21 17.34 7.16
N LYS A 6 -23.83 18.51 7.38
CA LYS A 6 -23.94 19.55 6.33
C LYS A 6 -22.56 20.08 5.92
N GLU A 7 -21.68 20.33 6.88
CA GLU A 7 -20.30 20.75 6.63
C GLU A 7 -19.52 19.71 5.83
N THR A 8 -19.58 18.44 6.25
CA THR A 8 -18.89 17.33 5.57
C THR A 8 -19.32 17.19 4.11
N ILE A 9 -20.63 17.30 3.84
CA ILE A 9 -21.15 17.26 2.47
C ILE A 9 -20.57 18.41 1.63
N GLY A 10 -20.54 19.63 2.18
CA GLY A 10 -19.96 20.80 1.50
C GLY A 10 -18.47 20.63 1.19
N GLN A 11 -17.71 20.13 2.16
CA GLN A 11 -16.27 19.89 2.03
C GLN A 11 -15.96 18.77 1.01
N THR A 12 -16.73 17.68 1.04
CA THR A 12 -16.61 16.59 0.07
C THR A 12 -16.90 17.09 -1.35
N LYS A 13 -17.97 17.87 -1.54
CA LYS A 13 -18.29 18.47 -2.85
C LYS A 13 -17.16 19.36 -3.36
N ALA A 14 -16.56 20.17 -2.50
CA ALA A 14 -15.42 21.03 -2.88
C ALA A 14 -14.20 20.18 -3.32
N LEU A 15 -13.90 19.10 -2.60
CA LEU A 15 -12.82 18.18 -2.96
C LEU A 15 -13.07 17.47 -4.31
N LEU A 16 -14.28 16.97 -4.55
CA LEU A 16 -14.63 16.32 -5.83
C LEU A 16 -14.70 17.32 -7.00
N HIS A 17 -15.11 18.56 -6.73
CA HIS A 17 -15.04 19.64 -7.71
C HIS A 17 -13.59 19.95 -8.09
N TRP A 18 -12.68 20.07 -7.12
CA TRP A 18 -11.26 20.24 -7.42
C TRP A 18 -10.70 19.06 -8.24
N ALA A 19 -11.00 17.83 -7.82
CA ALA A 19 -10.52 16.62 -8.48
C ALA A 19 -10.94 16.50 -9.95
N SER A 20 -12.18 16.86 -10.27
CA SER A 20 -12.73 16.81 -11.64
C SER A 20 -12.26 17.95 -12.55
N ASN A 21 -11.65 19.01 -12.00
CA ASN A 21 -11.19 20.18 -12.75
C ASN A 21 -9.67 20.37 -12.73
N LEU A 22 -8.90 19.49 -12.07
CA LEU A 22 -7.45 19.60 -12.03
C LEU A 22 -6.86 19.40 -13.43
N CYS A 23 -6.03 20.34 -13.86
CA CYS A 23 -5.29 20.24 -15.12
C CYS A 23 -3.86 19.73 -14.87
N MET A 24 -3.25 19.14 -15.90
CA MET A 24 -1.89 18.60 -15.79
C MET A 24 -0.87 19.70 -15.49
N GLU A 25 -1.08 20.88 -16.07
CA GLU A 25 -0.22 22.06 -15.95
C GLU A 25 -0.21 22.67 -14.54
N ASP A 26 -1.23 22.35 -13.73
CA ASP A 26 -1.32 22.80 -12.33
C ASP A 26 -0.47 21.92 -11.39
N ILE A 27 0.06 20.79 -11.87
CA ILE A 27 0.79 19.81 -11.07
C ILE A 27 2.30 20.12 -11.15
N PRO A 28 2.96 20.44 -10.02
CA PRO A 28 4.39 20.71 -10.02
C PRO A 28 5.23 19.47 -10.40
N ASP A 29 6.33 19.65 -11.13
CA ASP A 29 7.25 18.57 -11.54
C ASP A 29 7.68 17.64 -10.39
N PRO A 30 7.98 18.11 -9.15
CA PRO A 30 8.32 17.21 -8.06
C PRO A 30 7.19 16.23 -7.69
N VAL A 31 5.94 16.64 -7.88
CA VAL A 31 4.75 15.79 -7.66
C VAL A 31 4.64 14.75 -8.77
N LEU A 32 4.83 15.16 -10.03
CA LEU A 32 4.86 14.26 -11.18
C LEU A 32 5.96 13.20 -11.04
N ARG A 33 7.17 13.60 -10.65
CA ARG A 33 8.29 12.67 -10.41
C ARG A 33 7.98 11.67 -9.30
N LYS A 34 7.35 12.11 -8.20
CA LYS A 34 6.89 11.19 -7.15
C LYS A 34 5.85 10.19 -7.66
N ALA A 35 4.92 10.62 -8.51
CA ALA A 35 3.95 9.72 -9.12
C ALA A 35 4.62 8.69 -10.04
N VAL A 36 5.63 9.08 -10.83
CA VAL A 36 6.42 8.14 -11.66
C VAL A 36 7.12 7.09 -10.80
N LEU A 37 7.78 7.50 -9.69
CA LEU A 37 8.42 6.57 -8.76
C LEU A 37 7.41 5.60 -8.15
N LEU A 38 6.24 6.11 -7.74
CA LEU A 38 5.16 5.29 -7.18
C LEU A 38 4.67 4.25 -8.21
N ILE A 39 4.43 4.65 -9.46
CA ILE A 39 4.02 3.71 -10.52
C ILE A 39 5.06 2.58 -10.66
N GLY A 40 6.34 2.93 -10.75
CA GLY A 40 7.41 1.94 -10.85
C GLY A 40 7.46 1.02 -9.64
N ASP A 41 7.34 1.57 -8.44
CA ASP A 41 7.39 0.83 -7.18
C ASP A 41 6.25 -0.19 -7.03
N GLU A 42 5.03 0.23 -7.36
CA GLU A 42 3.83 -0.61 -7.35
C GLU A 42 3.87 -1.69 -8.44
N LEU A 43 4.39 -1.37 -9.64
CA LEU A 43 4.66 -2.39 -10.67
C LEU A 43 5.66 -3.43 -10.17
N GLY A 44 6.70 -2.99 -9.46
CA GLY A 44 7.63 -3.88 -8.77
C GLY A 44 6.91 -4.81 -7.78
N ALA A 45 5.99 -4.26 -6.97
CA ALA A 45 5.19 -5.04 -6.03
C ALA A 45 4.27 -6.07 -6.73
N MET A 46 3.61 -5.70 -7.84
CA MET A 46 2.80 -6.62 -8.66
C MET A 46 3.62 -7.82 -9.16
N VAL A 47 4.86 -7.56 -9.61
CA VAL A 47 5.73 -8.58 -10.19
C VAL A 47 6.43 -9.43 -9.12
N ALA A 48 6.63 -8.89 -7.92
CA ALA A 48 7.34 -9.55 -6.81
C ALA A 48 6.66 -10.87 -6.39
N SER A 49 5.32 -10.91 -6.45
CA SER A 49 4.53 -12.07 -6.02
C SER A 49 4.29 -13.11 -7.12
N ARG A 50 4.84 -12.90 -8.33
CA ARG A 50 4.62 -13.77 -9.51
C ARG A 50 4.89 -15.25 -9.27
N ASN A 51 5.73 -15.58 -8.29
CA ASN A 51 6.13 -16.95 -7.98
C ASN A 51 5.31 -17.62 -6.87
N GLU A 52 4.46 -16.86 -6.16
CA GLU A 52 3.58 -17.38 -5.13
C GLU A 52 2.49 -18.28 -5.77
N PRO A 53 2.31 -19.53 -5.30
CA PRO A 53 1.37 -20.48 -5.91
C PRO A 53 -0.07 -19.96 -6.00
N GLU A 54 -0.53 -19.28 -4.95
CA GLU A 54 -1.86 -18.71 -4.86
C GLU A 54 -2.06 -17.57 -5.87
N VAL A 55 -1.04 -16.71 -6.05
CA VAL A 55 -1.06 -15.63 -7.04
C VAL A 55 -1.12 -16.20 -8.46
N LYS A 56 -0.31 -17.21 -8.78
CA LYS A 56 -0.39 -17.91 -10.07
C LYS A 56 -1.78 -18.50 -10.29
N SER A 57 -2.32 -19.18 -9.29
CA SER A 57 -3.62 -19.82 -9.36
C SER A 57 -4.74 -18.80 -9.62
N ILE A 58 -4.76 -17.69 -8.88
CA ILE A 58 -5.82 -16.71 -9.03
C ILE A 58 -5.72 -15.92 -10.33
N GLN A 59 -4.51 -15.55 -10.76
CA GLN A 59 -4.30 -14.92 -12.06
C GLN A 59 -4.77 -15.85 -13.19
N ASN A 60 -4.49 -17.16 -13.11
CA ASN A 60 -5.00 -18.13 -14.07
C ASN A 60 -6.54 -18.20 -14.09
N GLN A 61 -7.21 -18.08 -12.95
CA GLN A 61 -8.67 -18.02 -12.92
C GLN A 61 -9.18 -16.75 -13.63
N PHE A 62 -8.59 -15.58 -13.38
CA PHE A 62 -8.96 -14.35 -14.09
C PHE A 62 -8.78 -14.45 -15.61
N PHE A 63 -7.73 -15.13 -16.07
CA PHE A 63 -7.52 -15.38 -17.50
C PHE A 63 -8.58 -16.28 -18.14
N GLN A 64 -9.14 -17.25 -17.41
CA GLN A 64 -10.08 -18.23 -17.99
C GLN A 64 -11.43 -17.64 -18.39
N HIS A 65 -11.80 -16.49 -17.83
CA HIS A 65 -13.13 -15.92 -17.98
C HIS A 65 -13.26 -14.92 -19.13
N SER A 66 -12.20 -14.72 -19.90
CA SER A 66 -12.17 -13.75 -20.99
C SER A 66 -11.38 -14.22 -22.19
N THR A 67 -11.86 -13.82 -23.36
CA THR A 67 -11.15 -14.00 -24.64
C THR A 67 -10.68 -12.66 -25.22
N VAL A 68 -10.96 -11.58 -24.50
CA VAL A 68 -10.61 -10.21 -24.87
C VAL A 68 -9.17 -9.94 -24.43
N SER A 69 -8.43 -9.17 -25.23
CA SER A 69 -7.03 -8.82 -24.98
C SER A 69 -6.87 -7.30 -24.87
N GLU A 70 -7.31 -6.73 -23.76
CA GLU A 70 -7.31 -5.28 -23.49
C GLU A 70 -6.13 -4.86 -22.61
N ALA A 71 -5.91 -5.55 -21.49
CA ALA A 71 -5.01 -5.10 -20.44
C ALA A 71 -4.08 -6.22 -19.96
N THR A 72 -2.85 -5.86 -19.62
CA THR A 72 -1.75 -6.74 -19.22
C THR A 72 -1.91 -7.23 -17.78
N VAL A 73 -1.59 -8.51 -17.55
CA VAL A 73 -1.37 -9.05 -16.20
C VAL A 73 0.14 -9.15 -15.94
N PHE A 74 0.62 -8.45 -14.91
CA PHE A 74 2.06 -8.29 -14.61
C PHE A 74 2.65 -9.53 -13.92
N ARG A 75 2.76 -10.64 -14.66
CA ARG A 75 3.26 -11.93 -14.15
C ARG A 75 4.51 -12.47 -14.86
N GLY A 76 5.19 -11.60 -15.60
CA GLY A 76 6.41 -11.90 -16.34
C GLY A 76 6.22 -12.34 -17.79
N GLY A 77 5.00 -12.18 -18.31
CA GLY A 77 4.67 -12.34 -19.73
C GLY A 77 4.15 -11.04 -20.35
N ARG A 78 3.62 -11.15 -21.57
CA ARG A 78 2.85 -10.10 -22.27
C ARG A 78 1.39 -10.48 -22.45
N GLU A 79 0.91 -11.38 -21.61
CA GLU A 79 -0.46 -11.89 -21.70
C GLU A 79 -1.43 -10.79 -21.26
N LYS A 80 -2.49 -10.63 -22.06
CA LYS A 80 -3.56 -9.68 -21.80
C LYS A 80 -4.88 -10.40 -21.65
N THR A 81 -5.76 -9.82 -20.85
CA THR A 81 -7.16 -10.22 -20.68
C THR A 81 -8.05 -8.98 -20.77
N ASP A 82 -9.35 -9.07 -20.50
CA ASP A 82 -10.19 -7.87 -20.39
C ASP A 82 -9.75 -7.01 -19.19
N ARG A 83 -9.99 -5.70 -19.26
CA ARG A 83 -9.60 -4.76 -18.20
C ARG A 83 -10.16 -5.11 -16.82
N TYR A 84 -11.37 -5.67 -16.75
CA TYR A 84 -12.01 -6.04 -15.48
C TYR A 84 -11.44 -7.32 -14.90
N SER A 85 -10.75 -8.15 -15.67
CA SER A 85 -10.01 -9.32 -15.15
C SER A 85 -8.55 -8.97 -14.84
N ALA A 86 -7.92 -8.09 -15.63
CA ALA A 86 -6.52 -7.69 -15.42
C ALA A 86 -6.33 -6.86 -14.15
N ALA A 87 -7.22 -5.88 -13.92
CA ALA A 87 -7.16 -4.99 -12.77
C ALA A 87 -7.15 -5.71 -11.40
N PRO A 88 -8.12 -6.59 -11.07
CA PRO A 88 -8.12 -7.33 -9.80
C PRO A 88 -6.96 -8.32 -9.70
N ALA A 89 -6.51 -8.90 -10.83
CA ALA A 89 -5.38 -9.83 -10.87
C ALA A 89 -4.08 -9.13 -10.46
N ASN A 90 -3.87 -7.92 -10.97
CA ASN A 90 -2.73 -7.07 -10.62
C ASN A 90 -2.86 -6.52 -9.19
N ALA A 91 -4.07 -6.16 -8.75
CA ALA A 91 -4.32 -5.69 -7.38
C ALA A 91 -4.00 -6.75 -6.32
N ALA A 92 -4.45 -7.99 -6.52
CA ALA A 92 -4.12 -9.10 -5.63
C ALA A 92 -2.61 -9.34 -5.57
N ALA A 93 -1.93 -9.28 -6.73
CA ALA A 93 -0.49 -9.48 -6.81
C ALA A 93 0.31 -8.36 -6.12
N ALA A 94 -0.10 -7.10 -6.27
CA ALA A 94 0.55 -5.94 -5.66
C ALA A 94 0.53 -5.99 -4.12
N ASN A 95 -0.60 -6.39 -3.54
CA ASN A 95 -0.76 -6.48 -2.09
C ASN A 95 0.04 -7.64 -1.47
N TRP A 96 0.25 -8.72 -2.22
CA TRP A 96 0.61 -10.04 -1.68
C TRP A 96 1.91 -10.07 -0.86
N CYS A 97 2.90 -9.28 -1.26
CA CYS A 97 4.21 -9.24 -0.63
C CYS A 97 4.36 -8.11 0.40
N GLU A 98 3.31 -7.32 0.66
CA GLU A 98 3.37 -6.16 1.57
C GLU A 98 4.46 -5.14 1.19
N LEU A 99 4.72 -4.98 -0.12
CA LEU A 99 5.75 -4.09 -0.68
C LEU A 99 5.19 -2.81 -1.30
N ASP A 100 3.86 -2.72 -1.38
CA ASP A 100 3.10 -1.57 -1.80
C ASP A 100 3.35 -0.34 -0.90
N GLY A 101 3.24 0.84 -1.49
CA GLY A 101 3.41 2.09 -0.76
C GLY A 101 2.21 2.40 0.13
N GLY A 102 2.37 3.36 1.04
CA GLY A 102 1.25 3.85 1.82
C GLY A 102 1.37 5.33 2.14
N TYR A 103 0.48 5.79 3.01
CA TYR A 103 0.38 7.20 3.38
C TYR A 103 0.73 7.39 4.87
N ARG A 104 1.61 8.36 5.18
CA ARG A 104 2.18 8.46 6.53
C ARG A 104 1.17 8.96 7.58
N LYS A 105 0.27 9.86 7.21
CA LYS A 105 -0.61 10.60 8.13
C LYS A 105 -1.86 9.82 8.57
N THR A 106 -2.27 8.79 7.83
CA THR A 106 -3.38 7.89 8.19
C THR A 106 -3.23 6.56 7.45
N ALA A 107 -3.88 5.49 7.93
CA ALA A 107 -3.84 4.18 7.28
C ALA A 107 -4.54 4.23 5.92
N CYS A 108 -3.76 4.31 4.84
CA CYS A 108 -4.23 4.36 3.46
C CYS A 108 -3.10 3.95 2.51
N HIS A 109 -3.43 3.13 1.51
CA HIS A 109 -2.51 2.58 0.51
C HIS A 109 -2.96 3.05 -0.88
N ALA A 110 -2.97 4.36 -1.07
CA ALA A 110 -3.65 4.99 -2.20
C ALA A 110 -3.11 4.59 -3.58
N GLY A 111 -1.79 4.30 -3.68
CA GLY A 111 -1.18 3.76 -4.90
C GLY A 111 -1.78 2.42 -5.29
N LEU A 112 -1.72 1.46 -4.37
CA LEU A 112 -2.34 0.14 -4.48
C LEU A 112 -3.85 0.19 -4.80
N TYR A 113 -4.59 1.16 -4.26
CA TYR A 113 -6.03 1.28 -4.49
C TYR A 113 -6.37 1.76 -5.90
N ALA A 114 -5.55 2.65 -6.45
CA ALA A 114 -5.83 3.33 -7.71
C ALA A 114 -5.20 2.63 -8.92
N LEU A 115 -3.92 2.27 -8.79
CA LEU A 115 -3.07 1.96 -9.93
C LEU A 115 -3.49 0.72 -10.72
N PRO A 116 -3.89 -0.42 -10.12
CA PRO A 116 -4.29 -1.60 -10.88
C PRO A 116 -5.47 -1.34 -11.82
N ALA A 117 -6.49 -0.60 -11.33
CA ALA A 117 -7.66 -0.21 -12.11
C ALA A 117 -7.29 0.80 -13.21
N LEU A 118 -6.47 1.79 -12.84
CA LEU A 118 -6.04 2.86 -13.73
C LEU A 118 -5.21 2.34 -14.91
N LEU A 119 -4.24 1.46 -14.65
CA LEU A 119 -3.39 0.88 -15.71
C LEU A 119 -4.21 0.01 -16.66
N ALA A 120 -5.13 -0.81 -16.12
CA ALA A 120 -5.97 -1.66 -16.95
C ALA A 120 -6.92 -0.83 -17.84
N GLU A 121 -7.51 0.23 -17.29
CA GLU A 121 -8.34 1.15 -18.06
C GLU A 121 -7.53 1.89 -19.13
N ALA A 122 -6.39 2.47 -18.75
CA ALA A 122 -5.54 3.23 -19.65
C ALA A 122 -5.02 2.39 -20.82
N GLU A 123 -4.53 1.18 -20.54
CA GLU A 123 -4.05 0.27 -21.59
C GLU A 123 -5.18 -0.17 -22.53
N SER A 124 -6.37 -0.41 -21.98
CA SER A 124 -7.53 -0.83 -22.79
C SER A 124 -8.02 0.23 -23.76
N GLU A 125 -7.87 1.50 -23.40
CA GLU A 125 -8.35 2.67 -24.18
C GLU A 125 -7.21 3.40 -24.91
N GLY A 126 -5.95 2.99 -24.72
CA GLY A 126 -4.77 3.65 -25.31
C GLY A 126 -4.53 5.07 -24.76
N ILE A 127 -4.74 5.26 -23.45
CA ILE A 127 -4.62 6.55 -22.78
C ILE A 127 -3.15 6.88 -22.50
N ILE A 128 -2.74 8.09 -22.86
CA ILE A 128 -1.37 8.56 -22.66
C ILE A 128 -0.95 8.62 -21.19
N PHE A 129 0.35 8.47 -20.96
CA PHE A 129 0.95 8.44 -19.63
C PHE A 129 0.70 9.70 -18.79
N GLY A 130 0.66 10.88 -19.40
CA GLY A 130 0.34 12.14 -18.71
C GLY A 130 -1.02 12.10 -18.02
N GLU A 131 -2.02 11.53 -18.69
CA GLU A 131 -3.37 11.36 -18.15
C GLU A 131 -3.42 10.30 -17.05
N VAL A 132 -2.59 9.25 -17.15
CA VAL A 132 -2.37 8.27 -16.08
C VAL A 132 -1.75 8.94 -14.86
N LEU A 133 -0.69 9.75 -15.02
CA LEU A 133 -0.05 10.48 -13.92
C LEU A 133 -1.04 11.40 -13.21
N LYS A 134 -1.76 12.24 -13.96
CA LYS A 134 -2.76 13.14 -13.42
C LYS A 134 -3.84 12.39 -12.65
N SER A 135 -4.39 11.33 -13.23
CA SER A 135 -5.48 10.55 -12.64
C SER A 135 -5.05 9.80 -11.37
N LEU A 136 -3.81 9.30 -11.34
CA LEU A 136 -3.21 8.72 -10.15
C LEU A 136 -3.08 9.77 -9.04
N ILE A 137 -2.57 10.96 -9.36
CA ILE A 137 -2.39 12.05 -8.39
C ILE A 137 -3.74 12.51 -7.84
N VAL A 138 -4.76 12.67 -8.69
CA VAL A 138 -6.13 12.99 -8.29
C VAL A 138 -6.66 11.92 -7.33
N SER A 139 -6.53 10.63 -7.66
CA SER A 139 -6.98 9.55 -6.79
C SER A 139 -6.25 9.54 -5.45
N TYR A 140 -4.92 9.66 -5.49
CA TYR A 140 -4.09 9.70 -4.29
C TYR A 140 -4.49 10.85 -3.36
N GLU A 141 -4.68 12.05 -3.92
CA GLU A 141 -5.08 13.24 -3.18
C GLU A 141 -6.45 13.05 -2.52
N VAL A 142 -7.46 12.64 -3.30
CA VAL A 142 -8.83 12.52 -2.80
C VAL A 142 -8.92 11.42 -1.76
N VAL A 143 -8.47 10.19 -2.04
CA VAL A 143 -8.67 9.05 -1.15
C VAL A 143 -7.93 9.20 0.18
N THR A 144 -6.73 9.79 0.18
CA THR A 144 -5.99 10.06 1.42
C THR A 144 -6.66 11.14 2.26
N ARG A 145 -7.26 12.15 1.63
CA ARG A 145 -8.08 13.16 2.33
C ARG A 145 -9.34 12.54 2.92
N LEU A 146 -10.05 11.68 2.19
CA LEU A 146 -11.18 10.93 2.75
C LEU A 146 -10.75 10.12 3.99
N ALA A 147 -9.62 9.42 3.91
CA ALA A 147 -9.09 8.62 5.01
C ALA A 147 -8.59 9.45 6.22
N ARG A 148 -8.19 10.72 6.01
CA ARG A 148 -7.85 11.64 7.10
C ARG A 148 -9.09 12.20 7.78
N SER A 149 -10.12 12.46 6.99
CA SER A 149 -11.40 13.02 7.42
C SER A 149 -12.26 11.98 8.13
N TRP A 150 -12.17 10.70 7.78
CA TRP A 150 -12.92 9.62 8.42
C TRP A 150 -11.97 8.61 9.05
N GLN A 151 -11.79 8.71 10.36
CA GLN A 151 -10.89 7.83 11.11
C GLN A 151 -11.64 6.65 11.69
N ALA A 152 -11.30 5.47 11.18
CA ALA A 152 -11.78 4.22 11.72
C ALA A 152 -11.26 3.99 13.15
N PRO A 153 -12.02 3.31 14.01
CA PRO A 153 -11.49 2.79 15.26
C PRO A 153 -10.22 1.95 15.00
N SER A 154 -9.18 2.21 15.80
CA SER A 154 -7.87 1.60 15.61
C SER A 154 -7.94 0.07 15.59
N MET A 155 -7.37 -0.55 14.54
CA MET A 155 -7.21 -2.00 14.40
C MET A 155 -8.52 -2.81 14.43
N THR A 156 -9.66 -2.20 14.14
CA THR A 156 -10.93 -2.92 13.98
C THR A 156 -11.15 -3.34 12.54
N LEU A 157 -10.98 -2.41 11.60
CA LEU A 157 -11.18 -2.63 10.18
C LEU A 157 -9.88 -2.41 9.42
N HIS A 158 -9.64 -3.24 8.41
CA HIS A 158 -8.47 -3.10 7.55
C HIS A 158 -8.69 -1.99 6.52
N PRO A 159 -7.73 -1.07 6.33
CA PRO A 159 -7.90 0.07 5.42
C PRO A 159 -8.12 -0.34 3.97
N HIS A 160 -7.55 -1.48 3.53
CA HIS A 160 -7.74 -2.04 2.19
C HIS A 160 -9.21 -2.35 1.89
N ALA A 161 -9.97 -2.78 2.89
CA ALA A 161 -11.37 -3.14 2.72
C ALA A 161 -12.29 -1.90 2.64
N ILE A 162 -11.84 -0.77 3.20
CA ILE A 162 -12.64 0.45 3.37
C ILE A 162 -12.50 1.41 2.19
N PHE A 163 -11.28 1.73 1.76
CA PHE A 163 -11.05 2.84 0.84
C PHE A 163 -10.65 2.43 -0.58
N ALA A 164 -10.33 1.15 -0.80
CA ALA A 164 -9.80 0.71 -2.10
C ALA A 164 -10.81 0.88 -3.25
N SER A 165 -12.11 0.64 -3.02
CA SER A 165 -13.11 0.76 -4.07
C SER A 165 -13.29 2.20 -4.51
N VAL A 166 -13.24 3.11 -3.54
CA VAL A 166 -13.31 4.55 -3.76
C VAL A 166 -12.06 5.04 -4.50
N GLY A 167 -10.86 4.62 -4.11
CA GLY A 167 -9.61 4.96 -4.82
C GLY A 167 -9.62 4.50 -6.29
N ALA A 168 -10.06 3.28 -6.55
CA ALA A 168 -10.21 2.76 -7.90
C ALA A 168 -11.25 3.55 -8.72
N ALA A 169 -12.41 3.85 -8.14
CA ALA A 169 -13.45 4.64 -8.81
C ALA A 169 -12.98 6.06 -9.14
N ILE A 170 -12.26 6.73 -8.23
CA ILE A 170 -11.72 8.07 -8.47
C ILE A 170 -10.72 8.04 -9.62
N ALA A 171 -9.79 7.08 -9.63
CA ALA A 171 -8.77 6.98 -10.67
C ALA A 171 -9.39 6.74 -12.05
N VAL A 172 -10.34 5.80 -12.14
CA VAL A 172 -11.01 5.47 -13.40
C VAL A 172 -11.98 6.58 -13.85
N ALA A 173 -12.66 7.26 -12.93
CA ALA A 173 -13.50 8.41 -13.25
C ALA A 173 -12.68 9.60 -13.77
N ALA A 174 -11.50 9.85 -13.17
CA ALA A 174 -10.57 10.88 -13.61
C ALA A 174 -10.02 10.59 -15.01
N VAL A 175 -9.56 9.35 -15.26
CA VAL A 175 -8.96 8.98 -16.55
C VAL A 175 -10.00 8.89 -17.68
N ARG A 176 -11.28 8.61 -17.35
CA ARG A 176 -12.40 8.69 -18.30
C ARG A 176 -12.95 10.11 -18.47
N HIS A 177 -12.34 11.11 -17.85
CA HIS A 177 -12.75 12.52 -17.92
C HIS A 177 -14.23 12.75 -17.59
N LEU A 178 -14.75 12.06 -16.56
CA LEU A 178 -16.14 12.23 -16.17
C LEU A 178 -16.39 13.63 -15.61
N ASP A 179 -17.52 14.23 -16.00
CA ASP A 179 -18.00 15.48 -15.40
C ASP A 179 -18.27 15.31 -13.90
N LEU A 180 -18.36 16.44 -13.18
CA LEU A 180 -18.54 16.43 -11.72
C LEU A 180 -19.73 15.59 -11.24
N LYS A 181 -20.84 15.55 -12.00
CA LYS A 181 -22.03 14.80 -11.60
C LYS A 181 -21.74 13.30 -11.65
N ARG A 182 -21.19 12.82 -12.77
CA ARG A 182 -20.84 11.40 -12.96
C ARG A 182 -19.66 10.98 -12.09
N PHE A 183 -18.68 11.84 -11.90
CA PHE A 183 -17.59 11.63 -10.95
C PHE A 183 -18.13 11.44 -9.53
N SER A 184 -19.04 12.30 -9.08
CA SER A 184 -19.67 12.18 -7.76
C SER A 184 -20.52 10.92 -7.63
N ASN A 185 -21.25 10.53 -8.68
CA ASN A 185 -22.00 9.27 -8.71
C ASN A 185 -21.07 8.06 -8.57
N ALA A 186 -19.94 8.04 -9.28
CA ALA A 186 -18.98 6.94 -9.21
C ALA A 186 -18.39 6.80 -7.81
N VAL A 187 -17.94 7.91 -7.21
CA VAL A 187 -17.36 7.92 -5.85
C VAL A 187 -18.38 7.49 -4.80
N THR A 188 -19.60 8.00 -4.88
CA THR A 188 -20.66 7.66 -3.91
C THR A 188 -21.15 6.22 -4.06
N ALA A 189 -21.27 5.70 -5.28
CA ALA A 189 -21.57 4.28 -5.52
C ALA A 189 -20.44 3.38 -4.98
N ALA A 190 -19.18 3.70 -5.26
CA ALA A 190 -18.06 2.89 -4.78
C ALA A 190 -17.99 2.80 -3.25
N ALA A 191 -18.37 3.88 -2.56
CA ALA A 191 -18.41 3.92 -1.09
C ALA A 191 -19.49 3.01 -0.49
N THR A 192 -20.57 2.68 -1.20
CA THR A 192 -21.58 1.73 -0.71
C THR A 192 -21.23 0.27 -0.98
N LEU A 193 -20.13 0.03 -1.71
CA LEU A 193 -19.66 -1.30 -2.14
C LEU A 193 -18.32 -1.69 -1.49
N ILE A 194 -17.99 -1.04 -0.38
CA ILE A 194 -16.81 -1.37 0.42
C ILE A 194 -16.98 -2.75 1.07
N THR A 195 -15.87 -3.35 1.49
CA THR A 195 -15.87 -4.59 2.27
C THR A 195 -15.65 -4.27 3.75
N VAL A 196 -16.28 -5.02 4.65
CA VAL A 196 -16.03 -4.91 6.10
C VAL A 196 -14.99 -5.97 6.48
N GLY A 197 -13.71 -5.66 6.25
CA GLY A 197 -12.59 -6.56 6.49
C GLY A 197 -12.02 -6.44 7.92
N PRO A 198 -12.06 -7.50 8.75
CA PRO A 198 -11.48 -7.47 10.10
C PRO A 198 -9.96 -7.35 10.08
N TYR A 199 -9.38 -6.44 10.87
CA TYR A 199 -7.93 -6.25 10.86
C TYR A 199 -7.15 -7.53 11.26
N ASP A 200 -7.70 -8.33 12.17
CA ASP A 200 -7.04 -9.52 12.72
C ASP A 200 -6.82 -10.64 11.68
N HIS A 201 -7.47 -10.58 10.51
CA HIS A 201 -7.21 -11.48 9.39
C HIS A 201 -5.77 -11.38 8.89
N ALA A 202 -5.18 -10.18 8.84
CA ALA A 202 -3.78 -10.01 8.45
C ALA A 202 -2.84 -10.71 9.44
N VAL A 203 -3.06 -10.50 10.75
CA VAL A 203 -2.25 -11.09 11.83
C VAL A 203 -2.43 -12.61 11.93
N LYS A 204 -3.65 -13.10 11.73
CA LYS A 204 -3.98 -14.54 11.70
C LYS A 204 -3.60 -15.23 10.40
N GLY A 205 -3.27 -14.48 9.35
CA GLY A 205 -2.83 -15.02 8.07
C GLY A 205 -3.95 -15.47 7.14
N ALA A 206 -5.17 -14.95 7.29
CA ALA A 206 -6.27 -15.25 6.38
C ALA A 206 -6.03 -14.56 5.03
N LEU A 207 -5.63 -15.36 4.03
CA LEU A 207 -5.22 -14.89 2.69
C LEU A 207 -6.30 -14.09 1.93
N ILE A 208 -7.56 -14.13 2.39
CA ILE A 208 -8.65 -13.30 1.86
C ILE A 208 -8.37 -11.80 2.02
N GLU A 209 -7.52 -11.40 2.97
CA GLU A 209 -7.06 -10.02 3.12
C GLU A 209 -6.52 -9.46 1.79
N ASN A 210 -5.66 -10.23 1.11
CA ASN A 210 -5.08 -9.87 -0.19
C ASN A 210 -6.13 -9.68 -1.29
N MET A 211 -7.31 -10.28 -1.12
CA MET A 211 -8.40 -10.23 -2.09
C MET A 211 -9.36 -9.07 -1.88
N TRP A 212 -9.27 -8.36 -0.76
CA TRP A 212 -10.12 -7.19 -0.52
C TRP A 212 -9.85 -6.09 -1.53
N VAL A 213 -8.58 -5.82 -1.84
CA VAL A 213 -8.22 -4.81 -2.86
C VAL A 213 -8.68 -5.25 -4.25
N ALA A 214 -8.49 -6.51 -4.61
CA ALA A 214 -8.96 -7.04 -5.90
C ALA A 214 -10.49 -6.93 -6.06
N SER A 215 -11.25 -7.30 -5.03
CA SER A 215 -12.70 -7.12 -5.00
C SER A 215 -13.10 -5.64 -5.09
N ALA A 216 -12.38 -4.79 -4.35
CA ALA A 216 -12.64 -3.37 -4.32
C ALA A 216 -12.35 -2.69 -5.67
N VAL A 217 -11.31 -3.12 -6.39
CA VAL A 217 -11.00 -2.65 -7.74
C VAL A 217 -12.16 -2.93 -8.71
N TRP A 218 -12.75 -4.13 -8.68
CA TRP A 218 -13.96 -4.40 -9.45
C TRP A 218 -15.09 -3.43 -9.12
N ASN A 219 -15.39 -3.28 -7.82
CA ASN A 219 -16.47 -2.42 -7.37
C ASN A 219 -16.23 -0.96 -7.78
N GLY A 220 -14.97 -0.50 -7.74
CA GLY A 220 -14.59 0.83 -8.19
C GLY A 220 -14.83 1.03 -9.68
N MET A 221 -14.30 0.14 -10.53
CA MET A 221 -14.49 0.20 -11.99
C MET A 221 -15.98 0.13 -12.38
N ARG A 222 -16.74 -0.79 -11.78
CA ARG A 222 -18.18 -0.93 -12.01
C ARG A 222 -18.98 0.29 -11.56
N SER A 223 -18.56 0.94 -10.48
CA SER A 223 -19.20 2.19 -10.04
C SER A 223 -19.04 3.30 -11.08
N VAL A 224 -17.93 3.33 -11.82
CA VAL A 224 -17.75 4.26 -12.94
C VAL A 224 -18.66 3.91 -14.12
N ASP A 225 -18.79 2.63 -14.47
CA ASP A 225 -19.73 2.17 -15.51
C ASP A 225 -21.18 2.57 -15.16
N TRP A 226 -21.59 2.36 -13.92
CA TRP A 226 -22.94 2.69 -13.46
C TRP A 226 -23.19 4.19 -13.37
N ALA A 227 -22.16 4.98 -13.03
CA ALA A 227 -22.26 6.43 -13.03
C ALA A 227 -22.54 7.00 -14.42
N GLN A 228 -22.04 6.38 -15.50
CA GLN A 228 -22.39 6.76 -16.89
C GLN A 228 -23.87 6.52 -17.21
N CYS A 229 -24.49 5.57 -16.52
CA CYS A 229 -25.94 5.32 -16.53
C CYS A 229 -26.71 6.20 -15.52
N GLU A 230 -26.06 7.22 -14.94
CA GLU A 230 -26.63 8.10 -13.91
C GLU A 230 -27.04 7.37 -12.61
N ILE A 231 -26.44 6.21 -12.35
CA ILE A 231 -26.63 5.45 -11.11
C ILE A 231 -25.51 5.83 -10.14
N GLY A 232 -25.88 6.41 -9.01
CA GLY A 232 -24.97 6.88 -7.97
C GLY A 232 -25.63 6.90 -6.59
N GLY A 233 -24.91 7.40 -5.60
CA GLY A 233 -25.44 7.64 -4.25
C GLY A 233 -26.06 9.02 -4.08
N LEU A 234 -26.55 9.27 -2.87
CA LEU A 234 -26.99 10.59 -2.42
C LEU A 234 -25.77 11.49 -2.15
N GLU A 235 -25.98 12.81 -2.12
CA GLU A 235 -24.92 13.76 -1.71
C GLU A 235 -24.37 13.48 -0.30
N SER A 236 -25.19 12.88 0.56
CA SER A 236 -24.80 12.49 1.91
C SER A 236 -24.17 11.10 2.02
N THR A 237 -24.10 10.32 0.94
CA THR A 237 -23.75 8.90 0.98
C THR A 237 -22.42 8.65 1.68
N LEU A 238 -21.37 9.43 1.40
CA LEU A 238 -20.07 9.20 2.04
C LEU A 238 -20.13 9.41 3.55
N TYR A 239 -20.78 10.49 4.01
CA TYR A 239 -21.01 10.70 5.44
C TYR A 239 -21.85 9.58 6.06
N ASP A 240 -22.90 9.15 5.37
CA ASP A 240 -23.78 8.11 5.87
C ASP A 240 -23.08 6.76 5.99
N VAL A 241 -22.24 6.38 5.01
CA VAL A 241 -21.42 5.17 5.08
C VAL A 241 -20.40 5.27 6.22
N TYR A 242 -19.52 6.27 6.19
CA TYR A 242 -18.36 6.29 7.08
C TYR A 242 -18.73 6.74 8.51
N SER A 243 -19.50 7.81 8.65
CA SER A 243 -19.83 8.38 9.96
C SER A 243 -21.04 7.68 10.58
N THR A 244 -22.15 7.54 9.84
CA THR A 244 -23.41 7.04 10.41
C THR A 244 -23.42 5.51 10.55
N THR A 245 -23.03 4.79 9.49
CA THR A 245 -23.11 3.32 9.45
C THR A 245 -21.90 2.66 10.10
N LEU A 246 -20.68 3.12 9.78
CA LEU A 246 -19.45 2.55 10.33
C LEU A 246 -18.99 3.21 11.64
N GLY A 247 -19.55 4.35 12.01
CA GLY A 247 -19.24 5.02 13.28
C GLY A 247 -17.85 5.68 13.32
N PHE A 248 -17.29 6.07 12.16
CA PHE A 248 -15.96 6.68 12.11
C PHE A 248 -15.98 8.10 12.67
N GLU A 249 -14.89 8.49 13.32
CA GLU A 249 -14.69 9.87 13.74
C GLU A 249 -14.60 10.74 12.49
N THR A 250 -15.38 11.82 12.44
CA THR A 250 -15.45 12.72 11.29
C THR A 250 -14.73 14.04 11.59
N ARG A 251 -13.78 14.39 10.73
CA ARG A 251 -12.95 15.60 10.78
C ARG A 251 -13.11 16.40 9.48
N PRO A 252 -14.18 17.22 9.34
CA PRO A 252 -14.54 17.88 8.10
C PRO A 252 -13.44 18.80 7.54
N GLU A 253 -12.59 19.38 8.38
CA GLU A 253 -11.52 20.27 7.96
C GLU A 253 -10.43 19.56 7.14
N GLN A 254 -10.26 18.24 7.32
CA GLN A 254 -9.21 17.47 6.65
C GLN A 254 -9.47 17.26 5.14
N PHE A 255 -10.71 17.44 4.66
CA PHE A 255 -11.04 17.27 3.25
C PHE A 255 -10.31 18.27 2.35
N THR A 256 -10.19 19.53 2.77
CA THR A 256 -9.70 20.62 1.89
C THR A 256 -8.52 21.40 2.46
N THR A 257 -8.09 21.13 3.69
CA THR A 257 -6.91 21.79 4.28
C THR A 257 -5.68 21.62 3.37
N GLY A 258 -5.14 22.73 2.87
CA GLY A 258 -3.98 22.77 1.99
C GLY A 258 -4.19 22.09 0.62
N LEU A 259 -5.43 22.00 0.11
CA LEU A 259 -5.73 21.42 -1.20
C LEU A 259 -5.08 22.26 -2.33
N GLY A 260 -4.39 21.59 -3.25
CA GLY A 260 -3.63 22.24 -4.33
C GLY A 260 -2.26 22.80 -3.91
N GLU A 261 -1.97 22.87 -2.62
CA GLU A 261 -0.67 23.35 -2.09
C GLU A 261 0.16 22.19 -1.52
N ASN A 262 -0.45 21.41 -0.61
CA ASN A 262 0.17 20.28 0.07
C ASN A 262 -0.31 18.97 -0.55
N TRP A 263 0.36 18.54 -1.61
CA TRP A 263 0.06 17.32 -2.34
C TRP A 263 0.29 16.08 -1.46
N ALA A 264 -0.75 15.28 -1.24
CA ALA A 264 -0.73 14.14 -0.34
C ALA A 264 0.26 13.05 -0.77
N ILE A 265 0.51 12.89 -2.08
CA ILE A 265 1.54 11.96 -2.57
C ILE A 265 2.93 12.29 -2.02
N CYS A 266 3.17 13.55 -1.63
CA CYS A 266 4.43 13.96 -1.02
C CYS A 266 4.61 13.42 0.41
N ASP A 267 3.53 13.08 1.12
CA ASP A 267 3.55 12.43 2.43
C ASP A 267 3.42 10.89 2.34
N GLY A 268 3.47 10.34 1.14
CA GLY A 268 3.54 8.90 0.90
C GLY A 268 4.86 8.29 1.38
N TYR A 269 4.85 6.98 1.61
CA TYR A 269 6.03 6.20 1.94
C TYR A 269 6.18 4.99 1.00
N HIS A 270 7.43 4.61 0.75
CA HIS A 270 7.79 3.38 0.04
C HIS A 270 8.32 2.33 1.02
N LYS A 271 8.20 1.05 0.66
CA LYS A 271 8.67 -0.08 1.47
C LYS A 271 9.79 -0.84 0.76
N LEU A 272 10.97 -0.96 1.39
CA LEU A 272 11.98 -1.94 0.93
C LEU A 272 11.79 -3.30 1.62
N PHE A 273 11.25 -3.29 2.85
CA PHE A 273 11.01 -4.51 3.62
C PHE A 273 9.63 -5.07 3.29
N ALA A 274 9.57 -6.35 2.96
CA ALA A 274 8.37 -7.06 2.52
C ALA A 274 7.49 -7.46 3.71
N CYS A 275 7.10 -6.50 4.54
CA CYS A 275 6.30 -6.69 5.74
C CYS A 275 5.51 -5.45 6.14
N CYS A 276 4.58 -5.60 7.08
CA CYS A 276 3.78 -4.50 7.63
C CYS A 276 4.64 -3.30 8.07
N GLN A 277 4.21 -2.08 7.72
CA GLN A 277 4.96 -0.86 7.99
C GLN A 277 5.29 -0.65 9.47
N TYR A 278 4.41 -1.08 10.39
CA TYR A 278 4.64 -0.96 11.84
C TYR A 278 5.85 -1.77 12.34
N ALA A 279 6.38 -2.70 11.53
CA ALA A 279 7.58 -3.46 11.84
C ALA A 279 8.87 -2.86 11.24
N HIS A 280 8.81 -1.83 10.39
CA HIS A 280 9.98 -1.37 9.63
C HIS A 280 11.10 -0.80 10.52
N SER A 281 10.76 -0.01 11.54
CA SER A 281 11.76 0.45 12.52
C SER A 281 12.38 -0.72 13.28
N THR A 282 11.62 -1.81 13.48
CA THR A 282 12.13 -3.02 14.12
C THR A 282 13.13 -3.72 13.21
N VAL A 283 12.84 -3.84 11.92
CA VAL A 283 13.76 -4.40 10.92
C VAL A 283 15.07 -3.61 10.88
N GLU A 284 15.01 -2.28 10.78
CA GLU A 284 16.25 -1.47 10.76
C GLU A 284 17.07 -1.63 12.03
N ALA A 285 16.43 -1.60 13.21
CA ALA A 285 17.14 -1.82 14.47
C ALA A 285 17.74 -3.24 14.55
N ALA A 286 17.07 -4.26 14.00
CA ALA A 286 17.60 -5.61 13.92
C ALA A 286 18.79 -5.71 12.96
N LEU A 287 18.74 -5.09 11.79
CA LEU A 287 19.85 -5.03 10.83
C LEU A 287 21.07 -4.31 11.41
N MET A 288 20.87 -3.19 12.12
CA MET A 288 21.95 -2.51 12.84
C MET A 288 22.56 -3.41 13.92
N ALA A 289 21.75 -4.21 14.60
CA ALA A 289 22.22 -5.11 15.65
C ALA A 289 22.96 -6.32 15.08
N LEU A 290 22.54 -6.81 13.91
CA LEU A 290 23.22 -7.86 13.16
C LEU A 290 24.58 -7.38 12.63
N ALA A 291 24.65 -6.17 12.08
CA ALA A 291 25.89 -5.60 11.55
C ALA A 291 26.99 -5.41 12.62
N GLU A 292 26.59 -5.25 13.88
CA GLU A 292 27.50 -5.14 15.03
C GLU A 292 27.54 -6.42 15.88
N MET A 293 27.02 -7.53 15.36
CA MET A 293 27.12 -8.81 16.03
C MET A 293 28.61 -9.24 16.08
N PRO A 294 29.09 -9.77 17.22
CA PRO A 294 30.46 -10.27 17.32
C PRO A 294 30.75 -11.31 16.22
N PRO A 295 31.90 -11.24 15.52
CA PRO A 295 32.19 -12.11 14.36
C PRO A 295 32.20 -13.61 14.65
N ASP A 296 32.39 -13.98 15.92
CA ASP A 296 32.41 -15.35 16.42
C ASP A 296 31.01 -15.88 16.80
N LYS A 297 29.96 -15.07 16.66
CA LYS A 297 28.58 -15.41 17.01
C LYS A 297 27.71 -15.56 15.78
N GLY A 298 26.83 -16.56 15.85
CA GLY A 298 25.74 -16.73 14.91
C GLY A 298 24.39 -16.53 15.57
N VAL A 299 23.33 -16.65 14.76
CA VAL A 299 21.96 -16.55 15.26
C VAL A 299 21.69 -17.55 16.38
N MET A 300 22.29 -18.75 16.34
CA MET A 300 22.11 -19.80 17.35
C MET A 300 22.63 -19.42 18.74
N ASP A 301 23.53 -18.45 18.86
CA ASP A 301 24.10 -17.98 20.13
C ASP A 301 23.20 -16.98 20.86
N ILE A 302 22.12 -16.52 20.19
CA ILE A 302 21.13 -15.62 20.76
C ILE A 302 20.26 -16.37 21.77
N LYS A 303 20.30 -15.91 23.02
CA LYS A 303 19.49 -16.43 24.13
C LYS A 303 18.09 -15.85 24.14
N TYR A 304 17.95 -14.53 23.98
CA TYR A 304 16.66 -13.88 23.74
C TYR A 304 16.82 -12.51 23.08
N ILE A 305 15.73 -12.05 22.47
CA ILE A 305 15.62 -10.73 21.84
C ILE A 305 14.46 -9.99 22.49
N VAL A 306 14.69 -8.78 22.99
CA VAL A 306 13.61 -7.88 23.42
C VAL A 306 13.40 -6.82 22.36
N VAL A 307 12.19 -6.76 21.83
CA VAL A 307 11.76 -5.73 20.87
C VAL A 307 10.80 -4.80 21.60
N GLU A 308 11.26 -3.57 21.84
CA GLU A 308 10.41 -2.48 22.31
C GLU A 308 9.86 -1.74 21.08
N THR A 309 8.55 -1.69 20.87
CA THR A 309 7.93 -1.09 19.68
C THR A 309 6.68 -0.26 20.02
N HIS A 310 6.19 0.50 19.05
CA HIS A 310 4.94 1.26 19.14
C HIS A 310 3.71 0.34 19.36
N GLU A 311 2.64 0.90 19.93
CA GLU A 311 1.43 0.19 20.35
C GLU A 311 0.79 -0.68 19.26
N LEU A 312 0.62 -0.18 18.04
CA LEU A 312 0.05 -1.02 16.97
C LEU A 312 1.03 -2.11 16.52
N GLY A 313 2.34 -1.91 16.69
CA GLY A 313 3.34 -2.96 16.47
C GLY A 313 3.20 -4.12 17.46
N LEU A 314 2.71 -3.88 18.68
CA LEU A 314 2.49 -4.94 19.68
C LEU A 314 1.39 -5.92 19.29
N THR A 315 0.49 -5.52 18.38
CA THR A 315 -0.55 -6.40 17.86
C THR A 315 -0.02 -7.42 16.86
N LEU A 316 1.17 -7.19 16.30
CA LEU A 316 1.85 -8.07 15.34
C LEU A 316 2.59 -9.21 16.06
N ASN A 317 1.89 -9.91 16.95
CA ASN A 317 2.46 -10.82 17.95
C ASN A 317 2.20 -12.31 17.68
N ASN A 318 1.96 -12.69 16.42
CA ASN A 318 1.74 -14.08 16.06
C ASN A 318 3.07 -14.88 16.08
N TYR A 319 3.29 -15.71 17.11
CA TYR A 319 4.50 -16.54 17.23
C TYR A 319 4.47 -17.82 16.38
N ASN A 320 3.32 -18.16 15.79
CA ASN A 320 3.15 -19.36 14.97
C ASN A 320 2.46 -19.00 13.64
N PRO A 321 3.07 -18.14 12.80
CA PRO A 321 2.51 -17.82 11.51
C PRO A 321 2.43 -19.07 10.62
N GLU A 322 1.23 -19.37 10.11
CA GLU A 322 0.97 -20.53 9.24
C GLU A 322 0.94 -20.19 7.75
N THR A 323 0.89 -18.89 7.42
CA THR A 323 0.88 -18.38 6.04
C THR A 323 1.95 -17.30 5.87
N THR A 324 2.33 -17.04 4.61
CA THR A 324 3.29 -15.98 4.29
C THR A 324 2.73 -14.61 4.67
N LEU A 325 1.41 -14.40 4.58
CA LEU A 325 0.75 -13.20 5.12
C LEU A 325 0.95 -13.07 6.64
N ALA A 326 0.65 -14.11 7.43
CA ALA A 326 0.85 -14.06 8.89
C ALA A 326 2.32 -13.75 9.26
N ALA A 327 3.27 -14.29 8.50
CA ALA A 327 4.70 -14.02 8.69
C ALA A 327 5.05 -12.55 8.50
N ARG A 328 4.45 -11.88 7.51
CA ARG A 328 4.64 -10.44 7.21
C ARG A 328 3.94 -9.50 8.21
N PHE A 329 3.07 -10.05 9.06
CA PHE A 329 2.38 -9.36 10.17
C PHE A 329 2.78 -9.93 11.56
N SER A 330 3.97 -10.52 11.66
CA SER A 330 4.52 -11.07 12.90
C SER A 330 5.90 -10.48 13.19
N ILE A 331 6.00 -9.53 14.12
CA ILE A 331 7.31 -9.00 14.54
C ILE A 331 8.25 -10.12 15.02
N PRO A 332 7.82 -11.13 15.81
CA PRO A 332 8.67 -12.24 16.18
C PRO A 332 9.28 -12.96 14.97
N HIS A 333 8.47 -13.22 13.93
CA HIS A 333 8.94 -13.88 12.73
C HIS A 333 9.80 -12.96 11.85
N ILE A 334 9.39 -11.71 11.66
CA ILE A 334 10.13 -10.68 10.91
C ILE A 334 11.54 -10.52 11.46
N VAL A 335 11.68 -10.39 12.78
CA VAL A 335 12.98 -10.27 13.43
C VAL A 335 13.81 -11.53 13.23
N ALA A 336 13.21 -12.71 13.44
CA ALA A 336 13.89 -13.99 13.27
C ALA A 336 14.41 -14.18 11.84
N ALA A 337 13.56 -13.94 10.84
CA ALA A 337 13.93 -14.01 9.43
C ALA A 337 15.03 -13.00 9.10
N THR A 338 14.92 -11.76 9.58
CA THR A 338 15.93 -10.72 9.36
C THR A 338 17.31 -11.14 9.88
N PHE A 339 17.38 -11.74 11.08
CA PHE A 339 18.65 -12.24 11.63
C PHE A 339 19.21 -13.43 10.85
N CYS A 340 18.37 -14.33 10.36
CA CYS A 340 18.81 -15.53 9.65
C CYS A 340 19.26 -15.23 8.20
N PHE A 341 18.60 -14.30 7.53
CA PHE A 341 18.88 -13.95 6.13
C PHE A 341 19.81 -12.75 5.97
N GLY A 342 19.89 -11.87 6.97
CA GLY A 342 20.62 -10.61 6.87
C GLY A 342 19.88 -9.50 6.11
N HIS A 343 18.62 -9.74 5.73
CA HIS A 343 17.72 -8.79 5.07
C HIS A 343 16.26 -9.15 5.39
N ALA A 344 15.32 -8.27 5.05
CA ALA A 344 13.88 -8.48 5.21
C ALA A 344 13.13 -8.32 3.87
N GLU A 345 13.62 -8.99 2.84
CA GLU A 345 13.06 -8.95 1.49
C GLU A 345 12.18 -10.18 1.24
N ILE A 346 11.63 -10.34 0.04
CA ILE A 346 10.59 -11.33 -0.25
C ILE A 346 11.00 -12.77 0.10
N GLU A 347 12.28 -13.11 -0.10
CA GLU A 347 12.85 -14.43 0.14
C GLU A 347 12.80 -14.80 1.64
N ALA A 348 13.00 -13.81 2.51
CA ALA A 348 12.97 -13.96 3.96
C ALA A 348 11.56 -14.30 4.49
N PHE A 349 10.52 -14.09 3.67
CA PHE A 349 9.12 -14.35 4.00
C PHE A 349 8.46 -15.39 3.09
N SER A 350 9.27 -16.22 2.41
CA SER A 350 8.75 -17.34 1.62
C SER A 350 8.12 -18.42 2.51
N SER A 351 7.27 -19.27 1.93
CA SER A 351 6.61 -20.36 2.67
C SER A 351 7.59 -21.31 3.37
N ALA A 352 8.82 -21.45 2.83
CA ALA A 352 9.88 -22.22 3.45
C ALA A 352 10.26 -21.70 4.84
N THR A 353 10.28 -20.38 5.06
CA THR A 353 10.75 -19.77 6.32
C THR A 353 9.79 -19.99 7.49
N LEU A 354 8.53 -20.33 7.22
CA LEU A 354 7.51 -20.62 8.24
C LEU A 354 7.91 -21.78 9.17
N THR A 355 8.59 -22.78 8.61
CA THR A 355 8.93 -24.06 9.26
C THR A 355 10.42 -24.26 9.51
N MET A 356 11.29 -23.33 9.08
CA MET A 356 12.72 -23.42 9.30
C MET A 356 13.05 -23.50 10.82
N PRO A 357 13.83 -24.50 11.27
CA PRO A 357 14.12 -24.68 12.69
C PRO A 357 14.83 -23.48 13.33
N GLU A 358 15.79 -22.87 12.61
CA GLU A 358 16.55 -21.72 13.13
C GLU A 358 15.65 -20.50 13.35
N ILE A 359 14.80 -20.18 12.37
CA ILE A 359 13.82 -19.09 12.46
C ILE A 359 12.83 -19.37 13.57
N THR A 360 12.31 -20.60 13.67
CA THR A 360 11.39 -20.99 14.74
C THR A 360 12.02 -20.80 16.12
N ARG A 361 13.29 -21.17 16.27
CA ARG A 361 14.04 -20.97 17.52
C ARG A 361 14.20 -19.49 17.87
N VAL A 362 14.68 -18.66 16.93
CA VAL A 362 14.83 -17.20 17.16
C VAL A 362 13.48 -16.57 17.45
N ARG A 363 12.44 -16.89 16.68
CA ARG A 363 11.07 -16.38 16.81
C ARG A 363 10.53 -16.59 18.23
N ASN A 364 10.70 -17.78 18.77
CA ASN A 364 10.29 -18.12 20.15
C ASN A 364 11.13 -17.43 21.24
N ALA A 365 12.29 -16.90 20.88
CA ALA A 365 13.17 -16.15 21.77
C ALA A 365 12.87 -14.63 21.77
N VAL A 366 12.00 -14.15 20.87
CA VAL A 366 11.57 -12.74 20.82
C VAL A 366 10.55 -12.44 21.92
N LYS A 367 10.68 -11.28 22.57
CA LYS A 367 9.74 -10.73 23.54
C LYS A 367 9.37 -9.31 23.16
N LEU A 368 8.08 -9.02 23.04
CA LEU A 368 7.58 -7.69 22.71
C LEU A 368 7.30 -6.85 23.95
N ARG A 369 7.60 -5.55 23.87
CA ARG A 369 7.34 -4.54 24.91
C ARG A 369 6.93 -3.22 24.27
N LYS A 370 6.14 -2.40 24.97
CA LYS A 370 5.84 -1.04 24.51
C LYS A 370 7.12 -0.20 24.60
N PHE A 371 7.43 0.55 23.55
CA PHE A 371 8.51 1.53 23.56
C PHE A 371 8.17 2.69 24.51
N TYR A 372 9.15 3.12 25.31
CA TYR A 372 8.99 4.24 26.24
C TYR A 372 10.22 5.18 26.22
N PRO A 373 10.03 6.51 26.30
CA PRO A 373 8.73 7.21 26.31
C PRO A 373 8.06 7.24 24.93
N GLU A 374 6.74 7.46 24.89
CA GLU A 374 6.01 7.76 23.65
C GLU A 374 6.63 8.96 22.94
N GLN A 375 6.65 8.92 21.61
CA GLN A 375 7.32 9.90 20.78
C GLN A 375 6.30 10.64 19.91
N PRO A 376 6.47 11.94 19.66
CA PRO A 376 5.65 12.67 18.70
C PRO A 376 6.01 12.27 17.26
N MET A 377 5.10 12.55 16.33
CA MET A 377 5.43 12.55 14.90
C MET A 377 6.64 13.46 14.64
N PRO A 378 7.65 13.02 13.86
CA PRO A 378 7.68 11.85 13.00
C PRO A 378 8.19 10.54 13.61
N TYR A 379 8.53 10.54 14.90
CA TYR A 379 9.14 9.41 15.62
C TYR A 379 8.12 8.51 16.34
N ASP A 380 6.82 8.64 16.06
CA ASP A 380 5.68 7.93 16.69
C ASP A 380 5.63 6.42 16.42
N ARG A 381 6.53 5.89 15.58
CA ARG A 381 6.66 4.45 15.30
C ARG A 381 8.09 3.95 15.55
N PRO A 382 8.64 4.12 16.76
CA PRO A 382 10.02 3.75 17.06
C PRO A 382 10.14 2.26 17.37
N ALA A 383 11.36 1.73 17.27
CA ALA A 383 11.69 0.42 17.80
C ALA A 383 13.08 0.39 18.45
N ARG A 384 13.23 -0.41 19.51
CA ARG A 384 14.52 -0.78 20.11
C ARG A 384 14.64 -2.30 20.16
N VAL A 385 15.75 -2.82 19.63
CA VAL A 385 16.08 -4.24 19.64
C VAL A 385 17.24 -4.45 20.60
N THR A 386 17.01 -5.23 21.64
CA THR A 386 18.04 -5.73 22.56
C THR A 386 18.28 -7.21 22.30
N ILE A 387 19.53 -7.59 22.04
CA ILE A 387 19.96 -8.99 21.95
C ILE A 387 20.76 -9.35 23.20
N GLU A 388 20.44 -10.46 23.85
CA GLU A 388 21.30 -11.11 24.85
C GLU A 388 21.77 -12.46 24.29
N PHE A 389 23.07 -12.72 24.38
CA PHE A 389 23.69 -13.99 23.99
C PHE A 389 23.83 -14.93 25.19
N TYR A 390 24.05 -16.23 24.95
CA TYR A 390 24.20 -17.22 26.03
C TYR A 390 25.40 -16.97 26.95
N ASP A 391 26.44 -16.29 26.47
CA ASP A 391 27.60 -15.88 27.27
C ASP A 391 27.35 -14.63 28.13
N GLY A 392 26.14 -14.06 28.06
CA GLY A 392 25.73 -12.88 28.82
C GLY A 392 26.08 -11.54 28.19
N SER A 393 26.81 -11.52 27.07
CA SER A 393 27.03 -10.27 26.33
C SER A 393 25.71 -9.77 25.70
N ARG A 394 25.66 -8.46 25.46
CA ARG A 394 24.43 -7.76 25.05
C ARG A 394 24.71 -6.71 23.99
N SER A 395 23.80 -6.58 23.03
CA SER A 395 23.76 -5.47 22.06
C SER A 395 22.39 -4.79 22.09
N VAL A 396 22.36 -3.47 21.89
CA VAL A 396 21.14 -2.67 21.87
C VAL A 396 21.19 -1.69 20.71
N LYS A 397 20.17 -1.73 19.84
CA LYS A 397 20.02 -0.80 18.72
C LYS A 397 18.62 -0.23 18.66
N GLN A 398 18.52 0.98 18.13
CA GLN A 398 17.28 1.74 18.11
C GLN A 398 17.12 2.44 16.77
N CYS A 399 15.90 2.39 16.24
CA CYS A 399 15.46 3.16 15.10
C CYS A 399 14.21 3.94 15.50
N LEU A 400 14.27 5.27 15.45
CA LEU A 400 13.14 6.13 15.82
C LEU A 400 12.14 6.32 14.66
N SER A 401 12.64 6.29 13.42
CA SER A 401 11.83 6.37 12.21
C SER A 401 12.54 5.64 11.07
N ALA A 402 11.87 4.64 10.51
CA ALA A 402 12.38 3.89 9.37
C ALA A 402 12.47 4.76 8.11
N LYS A 403 13.44 4.45 7.26
CA LYS A 403 13.61 5.02 5.92
C LYS A 403 12.41 4.63 5.05
N GLY A 404 12.03 5.53 4.15
CA GLY A 404 10.94 5.37 3.20
C GLY A 404 9.79 6.34 3.38
N GLY A 405 9.59 6.86 4.60
CA GLY A 405 8.62 7.92 4.86
C GLY A 405 9.08 9.31 4.42
N PRO A 406 8.19 10.32 4.43
CA PRO A 406 8.52 11.68 4.01
C PRO A 406 9.64 12.32 4.85
N ASP A 407 9.79 11.92 6.11
CA ASP A 407 10.81 12.43 7.03
C ASP A 407 12.21 11.85 6.77
N ARG A 408 12.27 10.67 6.16
CA ARG A 408 13.52 9.96 5.84
C ARG A 408 13.34 9.18 4.53
N PRO A 409 13.17 9.86 3.39
CA PRO A 409 12.79 9.21 2.15
C PRO A 409 13.91 8.34 1.58
N PHE A 410 13.53 7.38 0.73
CA PHE A 410 14.47 6.74 -0.18
C PHE A 410 14.89 7.74 -1.27
N SER A 411 16.14 7.61 -1.71
CA SER A 411 16.58 8.29 -2.93
C SER A 411 15.92 7.66 -4.15
N GLU A 412 15.92 8.37 -5.28
CA GLU A 412 15.43 7.82 -6.55
C GLU A 412 16.22 6.56 -6.94
N ALA A 413 17.53 6.54 -6.69
CA ALA A 413 18.39 5.38 -6.93
C ALA A 413 17.98 4.16 -6.08
N ASP A 414 17.66 4.35 -4.80
CA ASP A 414 17.18 3.26 -3.93
C ASP A 414 15.89 2.62 -4.50
N ILE A 415 14.96 3.44 -5.00
CA ILE A 415 13.68 2.97 -5.57
C ILE A 415 13.92 2.28 -6.92
N LEU A 416 14.75 2.84 -7.79
CA LEU A 416 15.11 2.21 -9.07
C LEU A 416 15.83 0.87 -8.87
N GLU A 417 16.69 0.76 -7.85
CA GLU A 417 17.34 -0.50 -7.47
C GLU A 417 16.31 -1.53 -6.99
N LYS A 418 15.36 -1.14 -6.13
CA LYS A 418 14.23 -2.01 -5.74
C LYS A 418 13.48 -2.50 -6.97
N ILE A 419 13.11 -1.61 -7.89
CA ILE A 419 12.38 -1.97 -9.11
C ILE A 419 13.17 -2.96 -9.94
N SER A 420 14.46 -2.69 -10.17
CA SER A 420 15.35 -3.59 -10.91
C SER A 420 15.36 -4.98 -10.28
N ARG A 421 15.66 -5.08 -8.99
CA ARG A 421 15.74 -6.35 -8.27
C ARG A 421 14.44 -7.16 -8.33
N LEU A 422 13.28 -6.51 -8.21
CA LEU A 422 12.00 -7.21 -8.22
C LEU A 422 11.58 -7.69 -9.62
N THR A 423 12.08 -7.04 -10.67
CA THR A 423 11.58 -7.20 -12.04
C THR A 423 12.59 -7.76 -13.03
N GLU A 424 13.89 -7.79 -12.72
CA GLU A 424 14.97 -8.06 -13.68
C GLU A 424 14.82 -9.37 -14.46
N ASP A 425 14.36 -10.42 -13.79
CA ASP A 425 14.18 -11.75 -14.41
C ASP A 425 13.19 -11.76 -15.58
N VAL A 426 12.21 -10.85 -15.57
CA VAL A 426 11.04 -10.91 -16.46
C VAL A 426 10.74 -9.62 -17.19
N TYR A 427 11.12 -8.47 -16.62
CA TYR A 427 11.02 -7.14 -17.20
C TYR A 427 12.35 -6.37 -16.98
N PRO A 428 13.48 -6.81 -17.57
CA PRO A 428 14.82 -6.26 -17.28
C PRO A 428 14.99 -4.78 -17.60
N CYS A 429 14.12 -4.20 -18.43
CA CYS A 429 14.16 -2.79 -18.77
C CYS A 429 13.28 -1.91 -17.87
N MET A 430 12.51 -2.47 -16.92
CA MET A 430 11.52 -1.73 -16.13
C MET A 430 12.13 -0.52 -15.41
N ALA A 431 13.21 -0.72 -14.65
CA ALA A 431 13.88 0.37 -13.94
C ALA A 431 14.41 1.45 -14.89
N SER A 432 14.98 1.05 -16.04
CA SER A 432 15.46 2.02 -17.04
C SER A 432 14.31 2.81 -17.68
N MET A 433 13.16 2.18 -17.90
CA MET A 433 11.95 2.86 -18.38
C MET A 433 11.44 3.85 -17.34
N VAL A 434 11.32 3.45 -16.07
CA VAL A 434 10.93 4.39 -15.00
C VAL A 434 11.89 5.57 -14.93
N SER A 435 13.21 5.32 -15.01
CA SER A 435 14.22 6.39 -15.05
C SER A 435 14.04 7.35 -16.23
N ASN A 436 13.62 6.85 -17.38
CA ASN A 436 13.29 7.66 -18.54
C ASN A 436 12.04 8.53 -18.27
N PHE A 437 10.97 7.95 -17.73
CA PHE A 437 9.76 8.68 -17.38
C PHE A 437 9.99 9.76 -16.30
N LEU A 438 11.00 9.62 -15.43
CA LEU A 438 11.35 10.64 -14.43
C LEU A 438 11.80 11.97 -15.05
N THR A 439 12.20 11.99 -16.32
CA THR A 439 12.57 13.24 -17.02
C THR A 439 11.38 14.18 -17.20
N ILE A 440 10.15 13.66 -17.19
CA ILE A 440 8.92 14.42 -17.48
C ILE A 440 8.96 15.05 -18.89
N ASP A 441 9.81 14.54 -19.80
CA ASP A 441 9.85 14.99 -21.19
C ASP A 441 8.52 14.68 -21.91
N GLU A 442 8.04 15.61 -22.75
CA GLU A 442 6.79 15.48 -23.53
C GLU A 442 6.69 14.13 -24.26
N LYS A 443 7.79 13.65 -24.85
CA LYS A 443 7.83 12.35 -25.55
C LYS A 443 7.38 11.16 -24.69
N TYR A 444 7.58 11.23 -23.37
CA TYR A 444 7.14 10.19 -22.43
C TYR A 444 5.75 10.47 -21.89
N ILE A 445 5.42 11.74 -21.62
CA ILE A 445 4.09 12.15 -21.19
C ILE A 445 3.02 11.82 -22.23
N ASP A 446 3.34 11.94 -23.52
CA ASP A 446 2.44 11.66 -24.63
C ASP A 446 2.49 10.19 -25.11
N THR A 447 3.23 9.32 -24.42
CA THR A 447 3.31 7.88 -24.77
C THR A 447 2.01 7.17 -24.36
N PRO A 448 1.37 6.38 -25.25
CA PRO A 448 0.20 5.55 -24.94
C PRO A 448 0.45 4.40 -23.96
#